data_AF-A0A7Y3EX39-F1
#
_entry.id   AF-A0A7Y3EX39-F1
#
_cell.length_a   1.000
_cell.length_b   1.000
_cell.length_c   1.000
_cell.angle_alpha   90.00
_cell.angle_beta   90.00
_cell.angle_gamma   90.00
#
_symmetry.space_group_name_H-M   'P 1'
#
loop_
_entity.id
_entity.type
_entity.pdbx_description
1 polymer ?
#
loop_
_entity_poly.entity_id
_entity_poly.type
_entity_poly.pdbx_seq_one_letter_code
_entity_poly.pdbx_strand_id
1 'polypeptide(L)'
;MWFNYFPHRLITICLLFSLCGCFDNEKIERPKDVLILDNVGILQDISESVEKQLLHIRRDYDLEVVVATVETTGKNETLQEMTARLFSQWHVGRNNDGRGLLLLLTDKEKEIRIEVGLALEGVFTDLFTGYIENKQLKSYYLSGQLEIGLVAVLEEIEARANLMATDDATPNRINSRDLRFLSSGGGADVALTKYEPVPVPDADSRYPAAQSPDEAWQTLIRSWRDKNRNPNIGVYTPVTRLIYRAYVNQPNRRFEQDVTSWGSRAYEIIQNGDYAVVFFGNKKGWENAPFLFCRTSEGWQFDMVHQRKIVRMGRAPLWGIERGEHPYMTLLSRCPYWMGQDIPRRGEDIYAVADDNSTAQKILAFEQQLKKNKNDFATLLELGKLYTLTSMGQQRITLLNKADELEQDHPDVLRNLAIAHVDAHYQYKTALQLMDRYVRLLPGDPFGHFYRGYLLLMEKEWGKAIKTLKEGLVREPANIYGLCKLARAYHARGERDDQNRAADILANLTKSAPDHPRVKWLTRTLQ
;
A
#
# COMPACT_ATOMS: atom_id res chain seq x y z
N MET A 1 22.79 -43.60 65.79
CA MET A 1 23.56 -42.75 64.86
C MET A 1 22.61 -42.36 63.74
N TRP A 2 21.98 -41.17 63.81
CA TRP A 2 22.28 -39.94 63.03
C TRP A 2 22.07 -40.16 61.50
N PHE A 3 21.33 -39.39 60.69
CA PHE A 3 20.66 -38.06 60.77
C PHE A 3 19.74 -37.86 59.52
N ASN A 4 18.82 -36.86 59.55
CA ASN A 4 18.21 -36.07 58.43
C ASN A 4 17.18 -36.68 57.44
N TYR A 5 16.28 -35.94 56.76
CA TYR A 5 15.48 -34.69 56.92
C TYR A 5 14.64 -34.53 55.62
N PHE A 6 13.50 -33.80 55.67
CA PHE A 6 12.51 -33.37 54.64
C PHE A 6 11.15 -34.07 54.69
N PRO A 7 10.05 -33.31 54.91
CA PRO A 7 9.28 -32.78 53.79
C PRO A 7 8.60 -31.40 54.01
N HIS A 8 8.09 -30.84 52.90
CA HIS A 8 6.86 -30.03 52.73
C HIS A 8 7.04 -28.77 51.85
N ARG A 9 6.32 -28.79 50.72
CA ARG A 9 6.15 -27.70 49.77
C ARG A 9 5.16 -26.67 50.34
N LEU A 10 5.58 -25.41 50.39
CA LEU A 10 4.75 -24.25 50.75
C LEU A 10 4.59 -23.33 49.54
N ILE A 11 3.37 -22.83 49.42
CA ILE A 11 2.78 -21.92 48.44
C ILE A 11 3.61 -20.63 48.33
N THR A 12 3.92 -20.18 47.11
CA THR A 12 4.38 -18.80 46.86
C THR A 12 3.40 -18.13 45.91
N ILE A 13 2.68 -17.14 46.45
CA ILE A 13 1.84 -16.17 45.74
C ILE A 13 2.77 -15.22 44.97
N CYS A 14 2.71 -15.24 43.64
CA CYS A 14 3.35 -14.22 42.81
C CYS A 14 2.42 -13.00 42.73
N LEU A 15 2.79 -11.94 43.46
CA LEU A 15 2.22 -10.60 43.33
C LEU A 15 2.50 -10.05 41.93
N LEU A 16 1.44 -9.82 41.16
CA LEU A 16 1.42 -9.00 39.96
C LEU A 16 1.69 -7.55 40.34
N PHE A 17 2.92 -7.08 40.10
CA PHE A 17 3.22 -5.66 40.07
C PHE A 17 2.69 -5.08 38.75
N SER A 18 1.58 -4.33 38.84
CA SER A 18 1.17 -3.39 37.80
C SER A 18 2.20 -2.27 37.72
N LEU A 19 3.18 -2.42 36.83
CA LEU A 19 4.06 -1.33 36.39
C LEU A 19 3.26 -0.41 35.48
N CYS A 20 2.81 0.70 36.04
CA CYS A 20 2.48 1.90 35.28
C CYS A 20 3.81 2.43 34.70
N GLY A 21 4.14 2.06 33.47
CA GLY A 21 5.37 2.51 32.81
C GLY A 21 5.25 3.97 32.39
N CYS A 22 6.00 4.86 33.05
CA CYS A 22 6.47 6.07 32.40
C CYS A 22 7.51 5.63 31.35
N PHE A 23 7.20 5.76 30.07
CA PHE A 23 8.22 5.68 29.02
C PHE A 23 9.11 6.94 29.14
N ASP A 24 10.36 6.76 29.57
CA ASP A 24 11.39 7.79 29.47
C ASP A 24 11.88 7.87 28.01
N ASN A 25 11.50 8.93 27.32
CA ASN A 25 11.95 9.24 25.95
C ASN A 25 13.45 9.61 25.85
N GLU A 26 14.20 9.63 26.95
CA GLU A 26 15.57 10.14 27.01
C GLU A 26 16.61 9.26 26.29
N LYS A 27 16.28 8.02 25.87
CA LYS A 27 17.23 7.13 25.17
C LYS A 27 16.62 6.39 23.99
N ILE A 28 16.13 7.14 23.00
CA ILE A 28 15.81 6.53 21.70
C ILE A 28 17.12 6.31 20.93
N GLU A 29 17.63 5.09 21.02
CA GLU A 29 18.81 4.67 20.27
C GLU A 29 18.43 4.16 18.88
N ARG A 30 19.20 4.59 17.87
CA ARG A 30 19.08 4.10 16.49
C ARG A 30 20.10 2.99 16.26
N PRO A 31 19.69 1.74 16.01
CA PRO A 31 20.62 0.72 15.57
C PRO A 31 21.24 1.13 14.23
N LYS A 32 22.48 0.68 14.01
CA LYS A 32 23.24 1.08 12.82
C LYS A 32 22.47 0.74 11.54
N ASP A 33 22.47 1.68 10.59
CA ASP A 33 21.88 1.57 9.25
C ASP A 33 20.35 1.42 9.18
N VAL A 34 19.65 1.38 10.33
CA VAL A 34 18.18 1.32 10.40
C VAL A 34 17.57 2.63 9.90
N LEU A 35 16.58 2.53 9.01
CA LEU A 35 15.90 3.67 8.38
C LEU A 35 14.50 3.96 8.94
N ILE A 36 13.90 2.98 9.62
CA ILE A 36 12.59 3.11 10.26
C ILE A 36 12.71 2.71 11.72
N LEU A 37 12.30 3.60 12.61
CA LEU A 37 12.18 3.35 14.04
C LEU A 37 10.71 3.50 14.42
N ASP A 38 9.98 2.39 14.43
CA ASP A 38 8.55 2.39 14.76
C ASP A 38 8.31 2.03 16.24
N ASN A 39 8.62 2.95 17.16
CA ASN A 39 8.52 2.68 18.60
C ASN A 39 7.08 2.55 19.09
N VAL A 40 6.10 3.01 18.30
CA VAL A 40 4.67 2.95 18.65
C VAL A 40 3.94 1.80 17.96
N GLY A 41 4.49 1.26 16.87
CA GLY A 41 3.89 0.15 16.12
C GLY A 41 2.87 0.57 15.06
N ILE A 42 2.86 1.84 14.65
CA ILE A 42 1.87 2.40 13.70
C ILE A 42 2.31 2.29 12.23
N LEU A 43 3.56 1.88 11.98
CA LEU A 43 4.15 1.71 10.65
C LEU A 43 4.39 0.23 10.30
N GLN A 44 4.10 -0.71 11.21
CA GLN A 44 4.36 -2.14 11.02
C GLN A 44 3.82 -2.65 9.68
N ASP A 45 2.61 -2.24 9.32
CA ASP A 45 1.90 -2.70 8.13
C ASP A 45 2.44 -2.15 6.79
N ILE A 46 3.36 -1.18 6.85
CA ILE A 46 4.00 -0.56 5.67
C ILE A 46 5.53 -0.60 5.70
N SER A 47 6.12 -1.00 6.83
CA SER A 47 7.55 -0.95 7.12
C SER A 47 8.42 -1.55 6.01
N GLU A 48 8.10 -2.74 5.50
CA GLU A 48 8.91 -3.40 4.46
C GLU A 48 8.97 -2.58 3.15
N SER A 49 7.83 -2.06 2.67
CA SER A 49 7.79 -1.21 1.48
C SER A 49 8.46 0.14 1.68
N VAL A 50 8.24 0.77 2.83
CA VAL A 50 8.82 2.07 3.15
C VAL A 50 10.34 1.92 3.25
N GLU A 51 10.83 0.88 3.93
CA GLU A 51 12.27 0.64 4.09
C GLU A 51 12.93 0.43 2.72
N LYS A 52 12.28 -0.35 1.84
CA LYS A 52 12.75 -0.54 0.46
C LYS A 52 12.80 0.77 -0.32
N GLN A 53 11.84 1.66 -0.14
CA GLN A 53 11.83 2.98 -0.77
C GLN A 53 12.93 3.89 -0.20
N LEU A 54 13.11 3.92 1.12
CA LEU A 54 14.17 4.70 1.77
C LEU A 54 15.57 4.22 1.36
N LEU A 55 15.78 2.90 1.27
CA LEU A 55 17.03 2.32 0.76
C LEU A 55 17.29 2.70 -0.70
N HIS A 56 16.23 2.80 -1.51
CA HIS A 56 16.34 3.28 -2.88
C HIS A 56 16.71 4.75 -2.95
N ILE A 57 16.06 5.60 -2.15
CA ILE A 57 16.37 7.04 -2.09
C ILE A 57 17.85 7.23 -1.70
N ARG A 58 18.31 6.50 -0.67
CA ARG A 58 19.72 6.50 -0.24
C ARG A 58 20.66 6.11 -1.37
N ARG A 59 20.36 5.06 -2.13
CA ARG A 59 21.24 4.54 -3.17
C ARG A 59 21.28 5.43 -4.43
N ASP A 60 20.16 5.99 -4.85
CA ASP A 60 20.03 6.65 -6.16
C ASP A 60 20.28 8.17 -6.09
N TYR A 61 20.09 8.78 -4.91
CA TYR A 61 20.24 10.23 -4.71
C TYR A 61 21.31 10.58 -3.68
N ASP A 62 22.01 9.58 -3.13
CA ASP A 62 22.92 9.74 -2.00
C ASP A 62 22.31 10.57 -0.87
N LEU A 63 21.08 10.22 -0.48
CA LEU A 63 20.23 10.94 0.47
C LEU A 63 19.74 9.98 1.57
N GLU A 64 20.18 10.18 2.81
CA GLU A 64 19.67 9.40 3.93
C GLU A 64 18.36 9.99 4.45
N VAL A 65 17.27 9.22 4.42
CA VAL A 65 15.98 9.62 5.00
C VAL A 65 15.60 8.64 6.10
N VAL A 66 15.48 9.13 7.33
CA VAL A 66 15.09 8.34 8.50
C VAL A 66 13.66 8.69 8.89
N VAL A 67 12.85 7.67 9.19
CA VAL A 67 11.50 7.83 9.71
C VAL A 67 11.45 7.26 11.12
N ALA A 68 10.94 8.03 12.08
CA ALA A 68 10.82 7.61 13.47
C ALA A 68 9.43 7.96 14.03
N THR A 69 8.90 7.09 14.88
CA THR A 69 7.66 7.31 15.64
C THR A 69 7.96 7.29 17.12
N VAL A 70 7.31 8.17 17.87
CA VAL A 70 7.35 8.24 19.35
C VAL A 70 5.95 8.44 19.88
N GLU A 71 5.70 8.05 21.12
CA GLU A 71 4.36 8.21 21.70
C GLU A 71 4.02 9.70 21.88
N THR A 72 4.95 10.49 22.42
CA THR A 72 4.81 11.94 22.72
C THR A 72 6.20 12.55 22.82
N THR A 73 6.33 13.89 22.85
CA THR A 73 7.61 14.56 23.19
C THR A 73 7.84 14.67 24.70
N GLY A 74 6.79 14.44 25.50
CA GLY A 74 6.83 14.70 26.94
C GLY A 74 6.67 16.19 27.26
N LYS A 75 7.01 16.59 28.49
CA LYS A 75 6.81 17.98 28.99
C LYS A 75 8.06 18.87 28.90
N ASN A 76 9.23 18.26 28.74
CA ASN A 76 10.52 18.95 28.95
C ASN A 76 11.22 19.34 27.64
N GLU A 77 10.68 18.93 26.50
CA GLU A 77 11.27 19.16 25.18
C GLU A 77 10.15 19.32 24.15
N THR A 78 10.30 20.27 23.23
CA THR A 78 9.42 20.44 22.08
C THR A 78 9.72 19.41 21.00
N LEU A 79 8.79 19.19 20.06
CA LEU A 79 9.02 18.27 18.94
C LEU A 79 10.23 18.69 18.10
N GLN A 80 10.42 19.99 17.91
CA GLN A 80 11.54 20.55 17.18
C GLN A 80 12.87 20.25 17.87
N GLU A 81 12.98 20.52 19.16
CA GLU A 81 14.19 20.24 19.96
C GLU A 81 14.52 18.74 19.94
N MET A 82 13.51 17.88 20.14
CA MET A 82 13.68 16.43 20.09
C MET A 82 14.18 15.96 18.71
N THR A 83 13.58 16.46 17.63
CA THR A 83 13.97 16.07 16.26
C THR A 83 15.41 16.49 15.96
N ALA A 84 15.79 17.72 16.30
CA ALA A 84 17.16 18.21 16.10
C ALA A 84 18.20 17.44 16.92
N ARG A 85 17.86 17.12 18.18
CA ARG A 85 18.70 16.29 19.07
C ARG A 85 18.89 14.88 18.49
N LEU A 86 17.82 14.20 18.08
CA LEU A 86 17.89 12.87 17.50
C LEU A 86 18.64 12.87 16.17
N PHE A 87 18.40 13.85 15.29
CA PHE A 87 19.13 14.03 14.02
C PHE A 87 20.64 14.10 14.27
N SER A 88 21.06 14.92 15.23
CA SER A 88 22.46 15.10 15.61
C SER A 88 23.05 13.85 16.26
N GLN A 89 22.35 13.26 17.24
CA GLN A 89 22.78 12.06 17.95
C GLN A 89 22.95 10.86 17.02
N TRP A 90 22.04 10.69 16.06
CA TRP A 90 22.06 9.61 15.08
C TRP A 90 22.95 9.90 13.87
N HIS A 91 23.56 11.09 13.81
CA HIS A 91 24.45 11.52 12.73
C HIS A 91 23.82 11.33 11.34
N VAL A 92 22.55 11.70 11.21
CA VAL A 92 21.77 11.47 9.98
C VAL A 92 22.42 12.20 8.80
N GLY A 93 22.67 11.48 7.71
CA GLY A 93 23.34 12.00 6.50
C GLY A 93 24.87 12.04 6.56
N ARG A 94 25.51 11.63 7.67
CA ARG A 94 26.98 11.70 7.82
C ARG A 94 27.75 10.94 6.74
N ASN A 95 27.23 9.81 6.28
CA ASN A 95 27.86 8.98 5.25
C ASN A 95 27.44 9.37 3.82
N ASN A 96 26.69 10.47 3.67
CA ASN A 96 26.08 10.93 2.43
C ASN A 96 26.36 12.44 2.22
N ASP A 97 27.58 12.88 2.52
CA ASP A 97 28.01 14.30 2.44
C ASP A 97 27.12 15.29 3.22
N GLY A 98 26.54 14.87 4.34
CA GLY A 98 25.61 15.68 5.13
C GLY A 98 24.18 15.74 4.57
N ARG A 99 23.87 14.97 3.52
CA ARG A 99 22.53 14.83 2.96
C ARG A 99 21.70 13.87 3.81
N GLY A 100 21.07 14.43 4.84
CA GLY A 100 20.20 13.71 5.77
C GLY A 100 18.85 14.38 5.96
N LEU A 101 17.78 13.60 6.07
CA LEU A 101 16.44 14.00 6.51
C LEU A 101 16.00 13.11 7.67
N LEU A 102 15.42 13.69 8.71
CA LEU A 102 14.71 12.95 9.76
C LEU A 102 13.25 13.38 9.81
N LEU A 103 12.34 12.45 9.55
CA LEU A 103 10.90 12.61 9.75
C LEU A 103 10.51 11.97 11.09
N LEU A 104 10.15 12.78 12.07
CA LEU A 104 9.69 12.34 13.40
C LEU A 104 8.19 12.57 13.55
N LEU A 105 7.47 11.54 13.98
CA LEU A 105 6.02 11.58 14.21
C LEU A 105 5.71 11.28 15.68
N THR A 106 4.77 12.03 16.27
CA THR A 106 4.22 11.72 17.59
C THR A 106 2.84 11.10 17.48
N ASP A 107 2.58 10.02 18.22
CA ASP A 107 1.28 9.33 18.15
C ASP A 107 0.18 10.04 18.93
N LYS A 108 0.50 10.57 20.10
CA LYS A 108 -0.48 11.21 20.97
C LYS A 108 -0.94 12.57 20.44
N GLU A 109 -0.02 13.43 20.04
CA GLU A 109 -0.35 14.76 19.51
C GLU A 109 -0.62 14.76 18.00
N LYS A 110 -0.30 13.65 17.30
CA LYS A 110 -0.38 13.53 15.84
C LYS A 110 0.42 14.64 15.12
N GLU A 111 1.54 15.02 15.73
CA GLU A 111 2.44 16.04 15.20
C GLU A 111 3.56 15.39 14.37
N ILE A 112 4.05 16.13 13.38
CA ILE A 112 5.08 15.69 12.46
C ILE A 112 6.13 16.78 12.37
N ARG A 113 7.40 16.39 12.36
CA ARG A 113 8.53 17.28 12.13
C ARG A 113 9.53 16.67 11.16
N ILE A 114 10.08 17.50 10.28
CA ILE A 114 11.19 17.18 9.40
C ILE A 114 12.39 18.02 9.81
N GLU A 115 13.48 17.35 10.16
CA GLU A 115 14.80 17.98 10.27
C GLU A 115 15.58 17.74 8.98
N VAL A 116 16.17 18.80 8.45
CA VAL A 116 16.90 18.82 7.18
C VAL A 116 18.37 19.10 7.43
N GLY A 117 19.25 18.26 6.90
CA GLY A 117 20.69 18.52 6.95
C GLY A 117 21.06 19.75 6.12
N LEU A 118 22.04 20.52 6.59
CA LEU A 118 22.49 21.78 5.97
C LEU A 118 22.75 21.66 4.45
N ALA A 119 23.28 20.52 3.99
CA ALA A 119 23.57 20.26 2.58
C ALA A 119 22.32 20.23 1.68
N LEU A 120 21.11 20.18 2.27
CA LEU A 120 19.84 20.00 1.59
C LEU A 120 18.92 21.23 1.64
N GLU A 121 19.22 22.25 2.45
CA GLU A 121 18.32 23.40 2.68
C GLU A 121 17.95 24.16 1.39
N GLY A 122 18.87 24.24 0.42
CA GLY A 122 18.61 24.87 -0.87
C GLY A 122 17.60 24.12 -1.75
N VAL A 123 17.33 22.86 -1.44
CA VAL A 123 16.43 21.98 -2.19
C VAL A 123 15.18 21.65 -1.38
N PHE A 124 15.36 21.23 -0.13
CA PHE A 124 14.32 20.94 0.85
C PHE A 124 14.09 22.17 1.72
N THR A 125 13.42 23.16 1.15
CA THR A 125 13.18 24.46 1.79
C THR A 125 12.17 24.36 2.93
N ASP A 126 12.18 25.35 3.84
CA ASP A 126 11.20 25.49 4.93
C ASP A 126 9.75 25.47 4.44
N LEU A 127 9.50 26.03 3.25
CA LEU A 127 8.17 26.02 2.67
C LEU A 127 7.75 24.61 2.25
N PHE A 128 8.65 23.85 1.64
CA PHE A 128 8.40 22.47 1.25
C PHE A 128 8.18 21.59 2.49
N THR A 129 9.07 21.65 3.47
CA THR A 129 8.94 20.83 4.69
C THR A 129 7.71 21.23 5.50
N GLY A 130 7.45 22.53 5.67
CA GLY A 130 6.25 23.04 6.33
C GLY A 130 4.95 22.62 5.63
N TYR A 131 4.94 22.54 4.29
CA TYR A 131 3.83 21.97 3.53
C TYR A 131 3.64 20.47 3.82
N ILE A 132 4.74 19.70 3.79
CA ILE A 132 4.71 18.26 4.06
C ILE A 132 4.19 17.98 5.47
N GLU A 133 4.73 18.66 6.48
CA GLU A 133 4.33 18.53 7.89
C GLU A 133 2.84 18.87 8.06
N ASN A 134 2.43 20.08 7.66
CA ASN A 134 1.14 20.63 8.09
C ASN A 134 -0.01 20.33 7.15
N LYS A 135 0.23 20.19 5.84
CA LYS A 135 -0.82 20.06 4.83
C LYS A 135 -0.92 18.65 4.26
N GLN A 136 0.23 18.02 4.00
CA GLN A 136 0.27 16.67 3.46
C GLN A 136 0.07 15.63 4.59
N LEU A 137 1.11 15.36 5.39
CA LEU A 137 1.14 14.17 6.25
C LEU A 137 0.19 14.26 7.44
N LYS A 138 0.10 15.43 8.12
CA LYS A 138 -0.77 15.60 9.30
C LYS A 138 -2.23 15.32 9.00
N SER A 139 -2.70 15.70 7.81
CA SER A 139 -4.08 15.47 7.38
C SER A 139 -4.41 13.98 7.19
N TYR A 140 -3.47 13.23 6.60
CA TYR A 140 -3.57 11.78 6.49
C TYR A 140 -3.49 11.13 7.86
N TYR A 141 -2.60 11.61 8.74
CA TYR A 141 -2.43 11.06 10.07
C TYR A 141 -3.68 11.22 10.93
N LEU A 142 -4.26 12.42 10.97
CA LEU A 142 -5.50 12.73 11.71
C LEU A 142 -6.71 11.97 11.17
N SER A 143 -6.70 11.56 9.90
CA SER A 143 -7.78 10.79 9.27
C SER A 143 -7.55 9.28 9.32
N GLY A 144 -6.53 8.80 10.04
CA GLY A 144 -6.21 7.37 10.16
C GLY A 144 -5.72 6.73 8.86
N GLN A 145 -5.14 7.52 7.96
CA GLN A 145 -4.61 7.12 6.65
C GLN A 145 -3.11 7.42 6.54
N LEU A 146 -2.38 7.27 7.66
CA LEU A 146 -0.96 7.60 7.74
C LEU A 146 -0.14 6.89 6.67
N GLU A 147 -0.49 5.65 6.34
CA GLU A 147 0.15 4.84 5.31
C GLU A 147 0.12 5.49 3.93
N ILE A 148 -1.03 6.02 3.53
CA ILE A 148 -1.19 6.72 2.26
C ILE A 148 -0.41 8.04 2.29
N GLY A 149 -0.49 8.75 3.42
CA GLY A 149 0.22 10.00 3.63
C GLY A 149 1.73 9.83 3.52
N LEU A 150 2.29 8.81 4.19
CA LEU A 150 3.73 8.59 4.24
C LEU A 150 4.28 8.21 2.86
N VAL A 151 3.62 7.30 2.14
CA VAL A 151 4.01 6.95 0.77
C VAL A 151 4.01 8.20 -0.13
N ALA A 152 2.95 9.02 -0.06
CA ALA A 152 2.87 10.25 -0.83
C ALA A 152 3.98 11.26 -0.46
N VAL A 153 4.36 11.34 0.82
CA VAL A 153 5.49 12.19 1.26
C VAL A 153 6.82 11.69 0.71
N LEU A 154 7.05 10.37 0.72
CA LEU A 154 8.29 9.80 0.19
C LEU A 154 8.40 9.99 -1.33
N GLU A 155 7.29 9.93 -2.06
CA GLU A 155 7.24 10.31 -3.48
C GLU A 155 7.60 11.78 -3.71
N GLU A 156 7.12 12.71 -2.88
CA GLU A 156 7.48 14.13 -2.98
C GLU A 156 8.96 14.37 -2.64
N ILE A 157 9.49 13.66 -1.63
CA ILE A 157 10.92 13.68 -1.27
C ILE A 157 11.77 13.16 -2.44
N GLU A 158 11.40 12.03 -3.04
CA GLU A 158 12.09 11.45 -4.20
C GLU A 158 12.04 12.40 -5.40
N ALA A 159 10.88 12.99 -5.69
CA ALA A 159 10.72 13.97 -6.76
C ALA A 159 11.58 15.22 -6.55
N ARG A 160 11.83 15.61 -5.30
CA ARG A 160 12.71 16.72 -4.93
C ARG A 160 14.19 16.32 -5.03
N ALA A 161 14.55 15.15 -4.53
CA ALA A 161 15.90 14.57 -4.63
C ALA A 161 16.32 14.37 -6.09
N ASN A 162 15.39 14.03 -6.97
CA ASN A 162 15.66 13.91 -8.40
C ASN A 162 16.16 15.21 -9.04
N LEU A 163 15.77 16.38 -8.53
CA LEU A 163 16.30 17.67 -9.02
C LEU A 163 17.79 17.81 -8.74
N MET A 164 18.27 17.22 -7.63
CA MET A 164 19.70 17.20 -7.31
C MET A 164 20.45 16.28 -8.26
N ALA A 165 19.92 15.08 -8.53
CA ALA A 165 20.57 14.10 -9.39
C ALA A 165 20.61 14.51 -10.88
N THR A 166 19.71 15.39 -11.33
CA THR A 166 19.69 15.89 -12.70
C THR A 166 20.28 17.29 -12.87
N ASP A 167 21.01 17.80 -11.86
CA ASP A 167 21.56 19.17 -11.81
C ASP A 167 20.52 20.28 -12.10
N ASP A 168 19.23 19.98 -11.88
CA ASP A 168 18.09 20.86 -12.15
C ASP A 168 17.64 21.63 -10.89
N ALA A 169 18.32 21.44 -9.76
CA ALA A 169 18.04 22.10 -8.48
C ALA A 169 18.46 23.59 -8.45
N THR A 170 18.14 24.35 -9.49
CA THR A 170 18.39 25.80 -9.54
C THR A 170 17.42 26.55 -8.62
N PRO A 171 17.85 27.67 -7.98
CA PRO A 171 16.97 28.46 -7.11
C PRO A 171 15.65 28.85 -7.76
N ASN A 172 15.66 29.23 -9.04
CA ASN A 172 14.45 29.58 -9.77
C ASN A 172 13.47 28.42 -9.92
N ARG A 173 13.96 27.19 -10.18
CA ARG A 173 13.10 26.00 -10.28
C ARG A 173 12.54 25.60 -8.93
N ILE A 174 13.36 25.61 -7.88
CA ILE A 174 12.94 25.37 -6.50
C ILE A 174 11.85 26.38 -6.09
N ASN A 175 12.11 27.68 -6.24
CA ASN A 175 11.14 28.74 -5.97
C ASN A 175 9.84 28.59 -6.78
N SER A 176 9.94 28.22 -8.06
CA SER A 176 8.76 28.01 -8.92
C SER A 176 7.90 26.82 -8.49
N ARG A 177 8.50 25.77 -7.93
CA ARG A 177 7.76 24.64 -7.34
C ARG A 177 7.17 25.04 -6.00
N ASP A 178 7.92 25.79 -5.20
CA ASP A 178 7.56 26.25 -3.87
C ASP A 178 6.37 27.22 -3.88
N LEU A 179 6.31 28.11 -4.88
CA LEU A 179 5.15 28.98 -5.12
C LEU A 179 3.83 28.22 -5.24
N ARG A 180 3.84 26.96 -5.65
CA ARG A 180 2.63 26.12 -5.73
C ARG A 180 2.07 25.79 -4.34
N PHE A 181 2.91 25.72 -3.31
CA PHE A 181 2.47 25.48 -1.93
C PHE A 181 1.84 26.71 -1.29
N LEU A 182 2.17 27.92 -1.77
CA LEU A 182 1.56 29.18 -1.33
C LEU A 182 0.15 29.39 -1.89
N SER A 183 -0.14 28.82 -3.07
CA SER A 183 -1.40 29.03 -3.80
C SER A 183 -1.99 27.72 -4.31
N SER A 184 -2.11 26.70 -3.44
CA SER A 184 -2.88 25.48 -3.76
C SER A 184 -4.40 25.69 -3.60
N GLY A 185 -4.89 26.92 -3.79
CA GLY A 185 -6.31 27.30 -3.90
C GLY A 185 -7.35 26.34 -3.33
N GLY A 186 -7.46 26.24 -2.01
CA GLY A 186 -8.49 25.40 -1.36
C GLY A 186 -8.33 25.13 0.14
N GLY A 187 -7.39 25.80 0.81
CA GLY A 187 -7.04 25.55 2.21
C GLY A 187 -7.53 26.59 3.22
N ALA A 188 -8.37 27.56 2.82
CA ALA A 188 -8.82 28.63 3.70
C ALA A 188 -9.91 28.21 4.71
N ASP A 189 -10.57 27.06 4.52
CA ASP A 189 -11.76 26.71 5.32
C ASP A 189 -11.63 25.49 6.24
N VAL A 190 -10.45 24.84 6.33
CA VAL A 190 -10.29 23.67 7.22
C VAL A 190 -9.23 23.94 8.27
N ALA A 191 -9.68 24.17 9.51
CA ALA A 191 -8.82 24.20 10.69
C ALA A 191 -8.22 22.80 10.93
N LEU A 192 -7.00 22.57 10.47
CA LEU A 192 -6.30 21.28 10.59
C LEU A 192 -5.93 20.90 12.03
N THR A 193 -6.16 21.80 12.99
CA THR A 193 -5.92 21.55 14.42
C THR A 193 -6.99 20.64 15.04
N LYS A 194 -8.13 20.42 14.36
CA LYS A 194 -9.16 19.44 14.75
C LYS A 194 -9.74 18.77 13.52
N TYR A 195 -9.61 17.44 13.43
CA TYR A 195 -10.34 16.67 12.43
C TYR A 195 -11.82 16.59 12.84
N GLU A 196 -12.67 17.35 12.16
CA GLU A 196 -14.12 17.21 12.29
C GLU A 196 -14.66 16.38 11.11
N PRO A 197 -15.32 15.23 11.35
CA PRO A 197 -15.93 14.46 10.29
C PRO A 197 -17.01 15.31 9.61
N VAL A 198 -16.82 15.67 8.34
CA VAL A 198 -17.87 16.35 7.57
C VAL A 198 -18.87 15.29 7.14
N PRO A 199 -20.18 15.50 7.32
CA PRO A 199 -21.20 14.59 6.80
C PRO A 199 -20.98 14.36 5.31
N VAL A 200 -21.12 13.11 4.87
CA VAL A 200 -21.05 12.79 3.44
C VAL A 200 -22.24 13.48 2.75
N PRO A 201 -22.03 14.35 1.75
CA PRO A 201 -23.12 15.06 1.09
C PRO A 201 -24.08 14.12 0.35
N ASP A 202 -25.30 14.59 0.08
CA ASP A 202 -26.27 13.89 -0.77
C ASP A 202 -25.77 13.71 -2.21
N ALA A 203 -26.47 12.88 -3.00
CA ALA A 203 -26.11 12.61 -4.38
C ALA A 203 -26.09 13.89 -5.24
N ASP A 204 -25.05 14.05 -6.06
CA ASP A 204 -24.88 15.20 -6.95
C ASP A 204 -25.10 14.80 -8.41
N SER A 205 -26.23 15.24 -8.96
CA SER A 205 -26.69 14.91 -10.31
C SER A 205 -25.91 15.61 -11.42
N ARG A 206 -25.02 16.57 -11.10
CA ARG A 206 -24.18 17.26 -12.09
C ARG A 206 -23.12 16.35 -12.72
N TYR A 207 -22.80 15.24 -12.07
CA TYR A 207 -21.79 14.27 -12.50
C TYR A 207 -22.39 12.86 -12.61
N PRO A 208 -23.31 12.62 -13.56
CA PRO A 208 -24.03 11.36 -13.68
C PRO A 208 -23.13 10.21 -14.15
N ALA A 209 -23.63 8.98 -14.02
CA ALA A 209 -23.07 7.85 -14.76
C ALA A 209 -23.27 8.10 -16.26
N ALA A 210 -22.31 7.68 -17.08
CA ALA A 210 -22.27 8.09 -18.48
C ALA A 210 -22.80 7.02 -19.44
N GLN A 211 -23.17 7.41 -20.66
CA GLN A 211 -23.60 6.49 -21.71
C GLN A 211 -22.44 5.82 -22.45
N SER A 212 -21.24 6.43 -22.40
CA SER A 212 -20.01 5.91 -22.99
C SER A 212 -18.80 6.06 -22.06
N PRO A 213 -17.70 5.30 -22.27
CA PRO A 213 -16.48 5.48 -21.49
C PRO A 213 -15.85 6.87 -21.64
N ASP A 214 -15.93 7.45 -22.85
CA ASP A 214 -15.42 8.80 -23.13
C ASP A 214 -16.17 9.86 -22.31
N GLU A 215 -17.50 9.79 -22.30
CA GLU A 215 -18.34 10.68 -21.50
C GLU A 215 -18.09 10.49 -19.99
N ALA A 216 -17.85 9.26 -19.52
CA ALA A 216 -17.48 8.98 -18.13
C ALA A 216 -16.17 9.68 -17.76
N TRP A 217 -15.15 9.57 -18.62
CA TRP A 217 -13.88 10.25 -18.45
C TRP A 217 -14.04 11.78 -18.41
N GLN A 218 -14.80 12.35 -19.34
CA GLN A 218 -15.06 13.79 -19.37
C GLN A 218 -15.85 14.27 -18.13
N THR A 219 -16.76 13.45 -17.62
CA THR A 219 -17.48 13.73 -16.37
C THR A 219 -16.56 13.71 -15.17
N LEU A 220 -15.62 12.75 -15.11
CA LEU A 220 -14.59 12.69 -14.08
C LEU A 220 -13.68 13.93 -14.11
N ILE A 221 -13.17 14.32 -15.29
CA ILE A 221 -12.37 15.54 -15.48
C ILE A 221 -13.15 16.78 -15.01
N ARG A 222 -14.43 16.89 -15.35
CA ARG A 222 -15.29 18.00 -14.93
C ARG A 222 -15.41 18.08 -13.40
N SER A 223 -15.59 16.93 -12.75
CA SER A 223 -15.64 16.87 -11.28
C SER A 223 -14.35 17.40 -10.63
N TRP A 224 -13.19 17.14 -11.25
CA TRP A 224 -11.91 17.68 -10.79
C TRP A 224 -11.78 19.18 -11.05
N ARG A 225 -12.20 19.67 -12.23
CA ARG A 225 -12.23 21.11 -12.55
C ARG A 225 -13.07 21.91 -11.56
N ASP A 226 -14.20 21.35 -11.17
CA ASP A 226 -15.12 21.97 -10.22
C ASP A 226 -14.69 21.77 -8.76
N LYS A 227 -13.54 21.13 -8.52
CA LYS A 227 -12.99 20.77 -7.19
C LYS A 227 -14.02 20.02 -6.34
N ASN A 228 -14.85 19.18 -6.97
CA ASN A 228 -15.94 18.48 -6.31
C ASN A 228 -15.41 17.44 -5.31
N ARG A 229 -15.69 17.66 -4.02
CA ARG A 229 -15.31 16.74 -2.94
C ARG A 229 -16.36 15.67 -2.66
N ASN A 230 -17.57 15.81 -3.22
CA ASN A 230 -18.67 14.89 -2.97
C ASN A 230 -18.35 13.49 -3.53
N PRO A 231 -18.29 12.45 -2.67
CA PRO A 231 -18.05 11.09 -3.13
C PRO A 231 -19.31 10.46 -3.74
N ASN A 232 -20.51 11.03 -3.54
CA ASN A 232 -21.78 10.51 -4.06
C ASN A 232 -22.11 11.11 -5.43
N ILE A 233 -21.24 10.85 -6.41
CA ILE A 233 -21.48 11.21 -7.81
C ILE A 233 -21.74 9.98 -8.67
N GLY A 234 -22.55 10.18 -9.71
CA GLY A 234 -22.95 9.12 -10.64
C GLY A 234 -21.80 8.50 -11.41
N VAL A 235 -20.75 9.27 -11.74
CA VAL A 235 -19.56 8.73 -12.46
C VAL A 235 -18.72 7.77 -11.60
N TYR A 236 -19.00 7.64 -10.30
CA TYR A 236 -18.35 6.65 -9.42
C TYR A 236 -19.23 5.43 -9.23
N THR A 237 -18.63 4.23 -9.31
CA THR A 237 -19.32 2.99 -8.92
C THR A 237 -19.71 3.03 -7.43
N PRO A 238 -20.75 2.32 -7.00
CA PRO A 238 -21.12 2.25 -5.58
C PRO A 238 -19.96 2.01 -4.61
N VAL A 239 -19.06 1.05 -4.88
CA VAL A 239 -17.86 0.82 -4.06
C VAL A 239 -16.87 1.99 -4.16
N THR A 240 -16.72 2.60 -5.34
CA THR A 240 -15.88 3.80 -5.51
C THR A 240 -16.37 4.97 -4.65
N ARG A 241 -17.69 5.17 -4.51
CA ARG A 241 -18.28 6.17 -3.59
C ARG A 241 -17.86 5.89 -2.15
N LEU A 242 -17.91 4.62 -1.72
CA LEU A 242 -17.47 4.22 -0.38
C LEU A 242 -15.98 4.41 -0.16
N ILE A 243 -15.14 4.19 -1.17
CA ILE A 243 -13.71 4.50 -1.09
C ILE A 243 -13.50 6.00 -0.89
N TYR A 244 -14.16 6.84 -1.71
CA TYR A 244 -13.96 8.29 -1.69
C TYR A 244 -14.49 8.98 -0.43
N ARG A 245 -15.36 8.35 0.37
CA ARG A 245 -15.86 8.92 1.65
C ARG A 245 -14.73 9.23 2.64
N ALA A 246 -13.64 8.46 2.62
CA ALA A 246 -12.48 8.66 3.48
C ALA A 246 -11.65 9.90 3.10
N TYR A 247 -11.91 10.49 1.91
CA TYR A 247 -11.12 11.57 1.33
C TYR A 247 -11.87 12.92 1.28
N VAL A 248 -13.06 13.01 1.89
CA VAL A 248 -13.89 14.25 1.85
C VAL A 248 -13.21 15.39 2.60
N ASN A 249 -12.56 15.07 3.71
CA ASN A 249 -11.93 16.02 4.62
C ASN A 249 -10.47 16.36 4.29
N GLN A 250 -9.91 15.80 3.21
CA GLN A 250 -8.50 16.04 2.89
C GLN A 250 -8.31 17.45 2.33
N PRO A 251 -7.38 18.24 2.90
CA PRO A 251 -7.25 19.66 2.57
C PRO A 251 -6.73 19.92 1.16
N ASN A 252 -5.95 18.98 0.59
CA ASN A 252 -5.36 19.13 -0.73
C ASN A 252 -5.60 17.86 -1.57
N ARG A 253 -6.82 17.70 -2.09
CA ARG A 253 -7.01 16.81 -3.24
C ARG A 253 -6.28 17.45 -4.42
N ARG A 254 -5.40 16.69 -5.07
CA ARG A 254 -4.55 17.09 -6.21
C ARG A 254 -5.36 17.55 -7.46
N PHE A 255 -6.62 17.95 -7.32
CA PHE A 255 -7.54 18.35 -8.40
C PHE A 255 -6.91 19.27 -9.45
N GLU A 256 -6.25 20.35 -9.04
CA GLU A 256 -5.61 21.27 -10.00
C GLU A 256 -4.46 20.59 -10.75
N GLN A 257 -3.68 19.74 -10.07
CA GLN A 257 -2.62 18.95 -10.68
C GLN A 257 -3.20 17.89 -11.62
N ASP A 258 -4.30 17.24 -11.23
CA ASP A 258 -4.98 16.22 -12.02
C ASP A 258 -5.54 16.84 -13.32
N VAL A 259 -6.21 17.99 -13.20
CA VAL A 259 -6.72 18.76 -14.35
C VAL A 259 -5.57 19.24 -15.24
N THR A 260 -4.47 19.72 -14.67
CA THR A 260 -3.29 20.15 -15.43
C THR A 260 -2.63 18.96 -16.16
N SER A 261 -2.58 17.80 -15.52
CA SER A 261 -1.91 16.61 -16.03
C SER A 261 -2.70 15.91 -17.13
N TRP A 262 -4.03 15.84 -16.98
CA TRP A 262 -4.90 15.02 -17.82
C TRP A 262 -6.00 15.79 -18.57
N GLY A 263 -6.38 16.99 -18.12
CA GLY A 263 -7.58 17.68 -18.59
C GLY A 263 -7.58 18.08 -20.08
N SER A 264 -6.42 18.16 -20.73
CA SER A 264 -6.27 18.44 -22.16
C SER A 264 -5.40 17.40 -22.90
N ARG A 265 -5.03 16.31 -22.22
CA ARG A 265 -4.12 15.31 -22.78
C ARG A 265 -4.85 14.43 -23.79
N ALA A 266 -4.21 14.14 -24.92
CA ALA A 266 -4.75 13.19 -25.90
C ALA A 266 -4.75 11.76 -25.32
N TYR A 267 -5.85 11.03 -25.54
CA TYR A 267 -6.04 9.66 -25.07
C TYR A 267 -6.75 8.81 -26.14
N GLU A 268 -6.64 7.49 -25.97
CA GLU A 268 -7.35 6.46 -26.71
C GLU A 268 -8.31 5.75 -25.75
N ILE A 269 -9.55 5.49 -26.18
CA ILE A 269 -10.47 4.62 -25.44
C ILE A 269 -10.30 3.19 -25.98
N ILE A 270 -9.85 2.28 -25.12
CA ILE A 270 -9.77 0.84 -25.43
C ILE A 270 -10.88 0.16 -24.66
N GLN A 271 -11.84 -0.48 -25.34
CA GLN A 271 -13.01 -1.10 -24.72
C GLN A 271 -13.15 -2.57 -25.10
N ASN A 272 -13.59 -3.39 -24.15
CA ASN A 272 -13.96 -4.79 -24.35
C ASN A 272 -15.07 -5.17 -23.37
N GLY A 273 -16.27 -5.48 -23.89
CA GLY A 273 -17.45 -5.75 -23.08
C GLY A 273 -17.78 -4.58 -22.14
N ASP A 274 -17.96 -4.89 -20.86
CA ASP A 274 -18.30 -3.96 -19.79
C ASP A 274 -17.07 -3.24 -19.18
N TYR A 275 -15.91 -3.33 -19.81
CA TYR A 275 -14.67 -2.73 -19.33
C TYR A 275 -14.03 -1.82 -20.38
N ALA A 276 -13.50 -0.68 -19.93
CA ALA A 276 -12.84 0.30 -20.79
C ALA A 276 -11.64 0.93 -20.10
N VAL A 277 -10.67 1.36 -20.89
CA VAL A 277 -9.45 2.01 -20.45
C VAL A 277 -9.27 3.32 -21.19
N VAL A 278 -9.08 4.41 -20.44
CA VAL A 278 -8.52 5.65 -20.98
C VAL A 278 -7.01 5.50 -21.02
N PHE A 279 -6.46 5.35 -22.22
CA PHE A 279 -5.05 5.04 -22.45
C PHE A 279 -4.29 6.22 -23.04
N PHE A 280 -3.22 6.67 -22.39
CA PHE A 280 -2.39 7.80 -22.84
C PHE A 280 -1.15 7.39 -23.64
N GLY A 281 -0.99 6.09 -23.88
CA GLY A 281 0.17 5.52 -24.58
C GLY A 281 1.17 4.87 -23.64
N ASN A 282 1.96 3.93 -24.18
CA ASN A 282 3.07 3.31 -23.46
C ASN A 282 4.29 4.24 -23.49
N LYS A 283 4.27 5.25 -22.61
CA LYS A 283 5.30 6.29 -22.49
C LYS A 283 5.71 6.42 -21.02
N LYS A 284 6.98 6.76 -20.76
CA LYS A 284 7.44 7.10 -19.39
C LYS A 284 6.71 8.35 -18.88
N GLY A 285 6.52 8.45 -17.57
CA GLY A 285 5.79 9.51 -16.88
C GLY A 285 4.51 8.97 -16.25
N TRP A 286 4.34 9.16 -14.93
CA TRP A 286 3.16 8.70 -14.19
C TRP A 286 1.85 9.25 -14.75
N GLU A 287 1.91 10.43 -15.36
CA GLU A 287 0.77 11.05 -16.00
C GLU A 287 0.30 10.33 -17.28
N ASN A 288 1.03 9.30 -17.73
CA ASN A 288 0.60 8.42 -18.82
C ASN A 288 -0.06 7.11 -18.33
N ALA A 289 -0.15 6.91 -17.01
CA ALA A 289 -0.85 5.79 -16.45
C ALA A 289 -2.36 5.84 -16.81
N PRO A 290 -2.98 4.69 -17.11
CA PRO A 290 -4.36 4.65 -17.57
C PRO A 290 -5.38 4.87 -16.46
N PHE A 291 -6.61 5.25 -16.86
CA PHE A 291 -7.79 5.21 -15.99
C PHE A 291 -8.74 4.10 -16.39
N LEU A 292 -9.21 3.35 -15.39
CA LEU A 292 -10.06 2.18 -15.58
C LEU A 292 -11.54 2.54 -15.38
N PHE A 293 -12.36 2.19 -16.37
CA PHE A 293 -13.80 2.40 -16.36
C PHE A 293 -14.52 1.08 -16.58
N CYS A 294 -15.72 0.97 -16.03
CA CYS A 294 -16.56 -0.20 -16.15
C CYS A 294 -18.02 0.22 -16.36
N ARG A 295 -18.82 -0.68 -16.93
CA ARG A 295 -20.26 -0.49 -17.12
C ARG A 295 -21.00 -1.21 -16.01
N THR A 296 -21.86 -0.48 -15.31
CA THR A 296 -22.81 -1.03 -14.34
C THR A 296 -24.24 -0.83 -14.84
N SER A 297 -25.23 -1.19 -14.02
CA SER A 297 -26.64 -0.89 -14.29
C SER A 297 -26.94 0.61 -14.39
N GLU A 298 -26.10 1.48 -13.80
CA GLU A 298 -26.28 2.94 -13.84
C GLU A 298 -25.64 3.58 -15.09
N GLY A 299 -24.71 2.90 -15.75
CA GLY A 299 -23.95 3.41 -16.90
C GLY A 299 -22.45 3.17 -16.76
N TRP A 300 -21.65 3.90 -17.52
CA TRP A 300 -20.19 3.89 -17.42
C TRP A 300 -19.71 4.72 -16.23
N GLN A 301 -18.86 4.10 -15.43
CA GLN A 301 -18.38 4.62 -14.15
C GLN A 301 -16.89 4.32 -13.97
N PHE A 302 -16.23 5.13 -13.17
CA PHE A 302 -14.83 4.99 -12.80
C PHE A 302 -14.64 3.86 -11.79
N ASP A 303 -13.78 2.90 -12.12
CA ASP A 303 -13.51 1.70 -11.33
C ASP A 303 -12.27 1.91 -10.45
N MET A 304 -12.48 2.50 -9.27
CA MET A 304 -11.39 2.76 -8.33
C MET A 304 -10.80 1.47 -7.73
N VAL A 305 -11.57 0.39 -7.63
CA VAL A 305 -11.12 -0.87 -7.04
C VAL A 305 -10.01 -1.47 -7.90
N HIS A 306 -10.29 -1.66 -9.20
CA HIS A 306 -9.28 -2.16 -10.13
C HIS A 306 -8.17 -1.13 -10.36
N GLN A 307 -8.48 0.17 -10.40
CA GLN A 307 -7.45 1.22 -10.51
C GLN A 307 -6.38 1.06 -9.43
N ARG A 308 -6.80 0.91 -8.17
CA ARG A 308 -5.90 0.75 -7.01
C ARG A 308 -5.23 -0.62 -6.94
N LYS A 309 -5.80 -1.66 -7.52
CA LYS A 309 -5.20 -3.01 -7.50
C LYS A 309 -4.21 -3.25 -8.63
N ILE A 310 -4.38 -2.58 -9.76
CA ILE A 310 -3.65 -2.91 -10.98
C ILE A 310 -2.64 -1.83 -11.32
N VAL A 311 -3.02 -0.55 -11.29
CA VAL A 311 -2.13 0.52 -11.76
C VAL A 311 -1.14 0.89 -10.66
N ARG A 312 0.15 0.90 -10.97
CA ARG A 312 1.22 1.21 -10.02
C ARG A 312 2.14 2.32 -10.52
N MET A 313 2.47 3.20 -9.60
CA MET A 313 3.50 4.21 -9.78
C MET A 313 4.80 3.66 -9.25
N GLY A 314 5.78 3.54 -10.14
CA GLY A 314 7.11 3.05 -9.79
C GLY A 314 8.03 4.22 -9.54
N ARG A 315 9.31 3.92 -9.37
CA ARG A 315 10.37 4.93 -9.31
C ARG A 315 10.20 5.94 -10.42
N ALA A 316 10.14 7.22 -10.10
CA ALA A 316 9.84 8.24 -11.09
C ALA A 316 10.87 8.16 -12.25
N PRO A 317 10.45 8.18 -13.53
CA PRO A 317 9.10 8.38 -14.06
C PRO A 317 8.38 7.07 -14.46
N LEU A 318 8.82 5.91 -13.95
CA LEU A 318 8.28 4.61 -14.33
C LEU A 318 6.90 4.38 -13.72
N TRP A 319 6.02 3.77 -14.49
CA TRP A 319 4.74 3.24 -14.04
C TRP A 319 4.54 1.86 -14.66
N GLY A 320 3.55 1.12 -14.17
CA GLY A 320 3.20 -0.18 -14.73
C GLY A 320 1.87 -0.69 -14.23
N ILE A 321 1.47 -1.84 -14.78
CA ILE A 321 0.33 -2.61 -14.30
C ILE A 321 0.81 -3.87 -13.57
N GLU A 322 0.28 -4.15 -12.40
CA GLU A 322 0.47 -5.44 -11.76
C GLU A 322 -0.23 -6.51 -12.59
N ARG A 323 0.50 -7.58 -12.88
CA ARG A 323 -0.07 -8.75 -13.53
C ARG A 323 -0.74 -9.64 -12.50
N GLY A 324 -2.00 -9.96 -12.77
CA GLY A 324 -2.82 -10.87 -12.00
C GLY A 324 -4.03 -11.31 -12.82
N GLU A 325 -4.92 -12.07 -12.21
CA GLU A 325 -6.23 -12.35 -12.81
C GLU A 325 -7.16 -11.16 -12.57
N HIS A 326 -7.57 -10.49 -13.65
CA HIS A 326 -8.49 -9.35 -13.59
C HIS A 326 -9.14 -9.12 -14.98
N PRO A 327 -10.31 -8.47 -15.05
CA PRO A 327 -11.02 -8.27 -16.32
C PRO A 327 -10.27 -7.39 -17.34
N TYR A 328 -9.41 -6.49 -16.87
CA TYR A 328 -8.67 -5.55 -17.73
C TYR A 328 -7.43 -6.14 -18.45
N MET A 329 -7.12 -7.43 -18.31
CA MET A 329 -5.84 -7.99 -18.78
C MET A 329 -5.56 -7.77 -20.27
N THR A 330 -6.57 -7.94 -21.13
CA THR A 330 -6.41 -7.74 -22.58
C THR A 330 -6.30 -6.26 -22.93
N LEU A 331 -7.11 -5.42 -22.27
CA LEU A 331 -7.13 -3.97 -22.45
C LEU A 331 -5.80 -3.31 -22.08
N LEU A 332 -5.14 -3.83 -21.03
CA LEU A 332 -3.87 -3.31 -20.52
C LEU A 332 -2.63 -3.98 -21.11
N SER A 333 -2.79 -4.86 -22.10
CA SER A 333 -1.69 -5.64 -22.70
C SER A 333 -0.56 -4.80 -23.31
N ARG A 334 -0.86 -3.54 -23.68
CA ARG A 334 0.09 -2.55 -24.23
C ARG A 334 0.87 -1.80 -23.14
N CYS A 335 0.48 -1.90 -21.88
CA CYS A 335 1.11 -1.17 -20.78
C CYS A 335 2.40 -1.86 -20.30
N PRO A 336 3.36 -1.10 -19.75
CA PRO A 336 4.44 -1.68 -18.96
C PRO A 336 3.84 -2.46 -17.78
N TYR A 337 4.49 -3.54 -17.37
CA TYR A 337 3.92 -4.45 -16.37
C TYR A 337 4.94 -4.86 -15.31
N TRP A 338 4.44 -5.16 -14.12
CA TRP A 338 5.19 -5.70 -13.01
C TRP A 338 4.59 -7.02 -12.53
N MET A 339 5.31 -7.73 -11.67
CA MET A 339 4.95 -9.06 -11.15
C MET A 339 5.06 -9.10 -9.62
N GLY A 340 4.82 -7.97 -8.96
CA GLY A 340 4.97 -7.80 -7.51
C GLY A 340 3.74 -8.22 -6.72
N GLN A 341 2.55 -8.25 -7.32
CA GLN A 341 1.31 -8.64 -6.63
C GLN A 341 0.55 -9.77 -7.35
N ASP A 342 1.27 -10.73 -7.92
CA ASP A 342 0.68 -11.93 -8.54
C ASP A 342 0.34 -12.97 -7.47
N ILE A 343 -0.54 -12.58 -6.53
CA ILE A 343 -1.14 -13.37 -5.44
C ILE A 343 -2.03 -14.45 -6.06
N PRO A 344 -2.01 -15.72 -5.60
CA PRO A 344 -2.99 -16.70 -6.06
C PRO A 344 -4.37 -16.28 -5.54
N ARG A 345 -5.35 -16.21 -6.44
CA ARG A 345 -6.73 -15.83 -6.09
C ARG A 345 -7.65 -17.00 -6.37
N ARG A 346 -8.64 -17.22 -5.51
CA ARG A 346 -9.81 -18.05 -5.83
C ARG A 346 -10.91 -17.15 -6.42
N GLY A 347 -11.95 -17.75 -7.02
CA GLY A 347 -13.02 -16.99 -7.67
C GLY A 347 -13.64 -15.93 -6.75
N GLU A 348 -13.85 -16.26 -5.47
CA GLU A 348 -14.37 -15.35 -4.45
C GLU A 348 -13.41 -14.21 -4.05
N ASP A 349 -12.11 -14.34 -4.34
CA ASP A 349 -11.09 -13.32 -4.06
C ASP A 349 -10.87 -12.34 -5.23
N ILE A 350 -11.63 -12.50 -6.32
CA ILE A 350 -11.58 -11.64 -7.51
C ILE A 350 -12.78 -10.71 -7.50
N TYR A 351 -12.49 -9.41 -7.53
CA TYR A 351 -13.53 -8.39 -7.56
C TYR A 351 -14.23 -8.37 -8.92
N ALA A 352 -15.57 -8.48 -8.92
CA ALA A 352 -16.38 -8.38 -10.12
C ALA A 352 -17.28 -7.13 -10.06
N VAL A 353 -17.26 -6.32 -11.12
CA VAL A 353 -18.08 -5.10 -11.20
C VAL A 353 -19.58 -5.42 -11.20
N ALA A 354 -19.97 -6.59 -11.72
CA ALA A 354 -21.35 -7.06 -11.68
C ALA A 354 -21.90 -7.12 -10.24
N ASP A 355 -21.02 -7.35 -9.26
CA ASP A 355 -21.36 -7.43 -7.84
C ASP A 355 -21.13 -6.12 -7.07
N ASP A 356 -20.66 -5.04 -7.72
CA ASP A 356 -20.24 -3.77 -7.08
C ASP A 356 -21.33 -3.22 -6.14
N ASN A 357 -22.56 -3.10 -6.64
CA ASN A 357 -23.69 -2.61 -5.84
C ASN A 357 -24.00 -3.51 -4.64
N SER A 358 -24.03 -4.83 -4.84
CA SER A 358 -24.30 -5.79 -3.76
C SER A 358 -23.17 -5.79 -2.71
N THR A 359 -21.93 -5.61 -3.17
CA THR A 359 -20.72 -5.51 -2.35
C THR A 359 -20.77 -4.25 -1.49
N ALA A 360 -21.11 -3.10 -2.08
CA ALA A 360 -21.28 -1.84 -1.36
C ALA A 360 -22.38 -1.94 -0.28
N GLN A 361 -23.52 -2.57 -0.60
CA GLN A 361 -24.60 -2.80 0.37
C GLN A 361 -24.16 -3.70 1.53
N LYS A 362 -23.45 -4.81 1.25
CA LYS A 362 -22.90 -5.70 2.29
C LYS A 362 -21.92 -4.97 3.21
N ILE A 363 -21.03 -4.17 2.64
CA ILE A 363 -20.08 -3.34 3.40
C ILE A 363 -20.83 -2.43 4.38
N LEU A 364 -21.81 -1.66 3.89
CA LEU A 364 -22.58 -0.74 4.73
C LEU A 364 -23.36 -1.49 5.84
N ALA A 365 -23.92 -2.66 5.53
CA ALA A 365 -24.64 -3.47 6.50
C ALA A 365 -23.71 -3.98 7.63
N PHE A 366 -22.55 -4.53 7.27
CA PHE A 366 -21.58 -5.01 8.24
C PHE A 366 -20.95 -3.90 9.08
N GLU A 367 -20.72 -2.72 8.50
CA GLU A 367 -20.33 -1.53 9.27
C GLU A 367 -21.37 -1.14 10.32
N GLN A 368 -22.65 -1.18 9.97
CA GLN A 368 -23.74 -0.91 10.93
C GLN A 368 -23.81 -1.98 12.02
N GLN A 369 -23.55 -3.25 11.68
CA GLN A 369 -23.49 -4.34 12.66
C GLN A 369 -22.33 -4.14 13.64
N LEU A 370 -21.14 -3.77 13.15
CA LEU A 370 -19.97 -3.48 14.00
C LEU A 370 -20.15 -2.25 14.89
N LYS A 371 -20.96 -1.27 14.46
CA LYS A 371 -21.35 -0.16 15.35
C LYS A 371 -22.14 -0.64 16.57
N LYS A 372 -22.94 -1.70 16.44
CA LYS A 372 -23.74 -2.29 17.52
C LYS A 372 -22.91 -3.24 18.38
N ASN A 373 -22.10 -4.10 17.76
CA ASN A 373 -21.19 -5.00 18.46
C ASN A 373 -19.79 -4.94 17.81
N LYS A 374 -18.88 -4.22 18.46
CA LYS A 374 -17.53 -4.00 17.94
C LYS A 374 -16.65 -5.26 17.91
N ASN A 375 -17.03 -6.32 18.64
CA ASN A 375 -16.25 -7.54 18.82
C ASN A 375 -16.95 -8.76 18.21
N ASP A 376 -17.81 -8.55 17.22
CA ASP A 376 -18.45 -9.64 16.48
C ASP A 376 -17.47 -10.25 15.47
N PHE A 377 -16.89 -11.41 15.80
CA PHE A 377 -15.86 -12.07 14.99
C PHE A 377 -16.28 -12.27 13.53
N ALA A 378 -17.47 -12.83 13.30
CA ALA A 378 -17.97 -13.12 11.95
C ALA A 378 -18.04 -11.84 11.10
N THR A 379 -18.53 -10.73 11.69
CA THR A 379 -18.60 -9.45 10.97
C THR A 379 -17.23 -8.83 10.76
N LEU A 380 -16.31 -8.92 11.73
CA LEU A 380 -14.93 -8.44 11.55
C LEU A 380 -14.24 -9.17 10.38
N LEU A 381 -14.37 -10.50 10.33
CA LEU A 381 -13.80 -11.32 9.26
C LEU A 381 -14.44 -10.98 7.91
N GLU A 382 -15.77 -10.98 7.79
CA GLU A 382 -16.44 -10.71 6.52
C GLU A 382 -16.23 -9.28 6.02
N LEU A 383 -16.26 -8.28 6.90
CA LEU A 383 -15.94 -6.91 6.52
C LEU A 383 -14.47 -6.75 6.14
N GLY A 384 -13.56 -7.38 6.88
CA GLY A 384 -12.12 -7.41 6.56
C GLY A 384 -11.83 -8.04 5.20
N LYS A 385 -12.51 -9.14 4.86
CA LYS A 385 -12.48 -9.78 3.54
C LYS A 385 -12.98 -8.82 2.45
N LEU A 386 -14.14 -8.20 2.65
CA LEU A 386 -14.70 -7.25 1.68
C LEU A 386 -13.80 -6.02 1.48
N TYR A 387 -13.22 -5.48 2.55
CA TYR A 387 -12.27 -4.37 2.46
C TYR A 387 -10.98 -4.77 1.75
N THR A 388 -10.54 -6.02 1.93
CA THR A 388 -9.39 -6.59 1.19
C THR A 388 -9.71 -6.77 -0.29
N LEU A 389 -10.91 -7.28 -0.60
CA LEU A 389 -11.41 -7.45 -1.96
C LEU A 389 -11.56 -6.11 -2.70
N THR A 390 -12.00 -5.07 -2.01
CA THR A 390 -12.29 -3.74 -2.57
C THR A 390 -11.17 -2.71 -2.41
N SER A 391 -10.00 -3.11 -1.87
CA SER A 391 -8.86 -2.22 -1.64
C SER A 391 -9.17 -1.01 -0.72
N MET A 392 -10.00 -1.20 0.31
CA MET A 392 -10.33 -0.18 1.32
C MET A 392 -9.21 -0.03 2.37
N GLY A 393 -8.13 0.64 1.97
CA GLY A 393 -7.09 1.23 2.85
C GLY A 393 -6.56 0.35 3.98
N GLN A 394 -6.08 0.99 5.05
CA GLN A 394 -5.54 0.32 6.24
C GLN A 394 -6.59 -0.33 7.13
N GLN A 395 -7.84 0.14 7.06
CA GLN A 395 -8.94 -0.38 7.87
C GLN A 395 -9.14 -1.89 7.69
N ARG A 396 -8.80 -2.45 6.52
CA ARG A 396 -8.85 -3.89 6.28
C ARG A 396 -7.93 -4.69 7.21
N ILE A 397 -6.71 -4.20 7.45
CA ILE A 397 -5.72 -4.87 8.32
C ILE A 397 -6.17 -4.71 9.77
N THR A 398 -6.64 -3.52 10.17
CA THR A 398 -7.19 -3.30 11.53
C THR A 398 -8.36 -4.24 11.85
N LEU A 399 -9.30 -4.42 10.92
CA LEU A 399 -10.44 -5.33 11.12
C LEU A 399 -10.00 -6.78 11.27
N LEU A 400 -9.07 -7.23 10.42
CA LEU A 400 -8.59 -8.60 10.41
C LEU A 400 -7.66 -8.91 11.60
N ASN A 401 -6.81 -7.97 12.03
CA ASN A 401 -6.02 -8.11 13.26
C ASN A 401 -6.94 -8.26 14.47
N LYS A 402 -8.00 -7.45 14.54
CA LYS A 402 -9.00 -7.60 15.59
C LYS A 402 -9.73 -8.95 15.53
N ALA A 403 -9.92 -9.51 14.34
CA ALA A 403 -10.45 -10.87 14.21
C ALA A 403 -9.46 -11.92 14.73
N ASP A 404 -8.15 -11.79 14.44
CA ASP A 404 -7.09 -12.70 14.95
C ASP A 404 -6.95 -12.59 16.48
N GLU A 405 -7.19 -11.40 17.07
CA GLU A 405 -7.22 -11.23 18.53
C GLU A 405 -8.36 -12.03 19.19
N LEU A 406 -9.51 -12.14 18.54
CA LEU A 406 -10.67 -12.87 19.06
C LEU A 406 -10.55 -14.38 18.83
N GLU A 407 -10.12 -14.78 17.64
CA GLU A 407 -9.90 -16.18 17.27
C GLU A 407 -8.51 -16.34 16.63
N GLN A 408 -7.52 -16.54 17.49
CA GLN A 408 -6.13 -16.72 17.08
C GLN A 408 -5.99 -17.91 16.13
N ASP A 409 -5.14 -17.74 15.11
CA ASP A 409 -4.82 -18.81 14.17
C ASP A 409 -6.04 -19.28 13.33
N HIS A 410 -7.09 -18.48 13.20
CA HIS A 410 -8.20 -18.81 12.30
C HIS A 410 -7.72 -18.78 10.82
N PRO A 411 -7.82 -19.89 10.03
CA PRO A 411 -7.21 -19.97 8.70
C PRO A 411 -7.67 -18.87 7.72
N ASP A 412 -8.95 -18.50 7.74
CA ASP A 412 -9.44 -17.42 6.87
C ASP A 412 -8.90 -16.04 7.27
N VAL A 413 -8.65 -15.79 8.57
CA VAL A 413 -8.07 -14.54 9.03
C VAL A 413 -6.62 -14.46 8.55
N LEU A 414 -5.83 -15.52 8.78
CA LEU A 414 -4.44 -15.61 8.33
C LEU A 414 -4.31 -15.42 6.81
N ARG A 415 -5.17 -16.09 6.03
CA ARG A 415 -5.19 -15.96 4.57
C ARG A 415 -5.45 -14.52 4.15
N ASN A 416 -6.49 -13.90 4.69
CA ASN A 416 -6.91 -12.57 4.27
C ASN A 416 -5.95 -11.48 4.76
N LEU A 417 -5.33 -11.64 5.94
CA LEU A 417 -4.23 -10.77 6.38
C LEU A 417 -3.07 -10.86 5.41
N ALA A 418 -2.62 -12.07 5.07
CA ALA A 418 -1.50 -12.25 4.15
C ALA A 418 -1.79 -11.63 2.78
N ILE A 419 -3.02 -11.75 2.27
CA ILE A 419 -3.46 -11.08 1.05
C ILE A 419 -3.43 -9.55 1.23
N ALA A 420 -4.02 -9.02 2.30
CA ALA A 420 -4.11 -7.59 2.56
C ALA A 420 -2.72 -6.93 2.64
N HIS A 421 -1.78 -7.56 3.35
CA HIS A 421 -0.40 -7.11 3.51
C HIS A 421 0.36 -6.98 2.18
N VAL A 422 0.22 -7.98 1.29
CA VAL A 422 0.86 -7.92 -0.03
C VAL A 422 0.14 -6.94 -0.96
N ASP A 423 -1.19 -6.96 -1.00
CA ASP A 423 -2.04 -6.12 -1.85
C ASP A 423 -1.90 -4.62 -1.49
N ALA A 424 -1.70 -4.29 -0.22
CA ALA A 424 -1.51 -2.92 0.25
C ALA A 424 -0.10 -2.39 -0.04
N HIS A 425 0.90 -3.08 0.49
CA HIS A 425 2.23 -2.49 0.70
C HIS A 425 3.34 -3.53 0.55
N TYR A 426 3.15 -4.55 -0.28
CA TYR A 426 4.19 -5.54 -0.62
C TYR A 426 4.92 -6.14 0.61
N GLN A 427 4.21 -6.33 1.73
CA GLN A 427 4.78 -6.85 2.97
C GLN A 427 4.94 -8.38 2.87
N TYR A 428 5.90 -8.84 2.07
CA TYR A 428 6.08 -10.26 1.77
C TYR A 428 6.56 -11.07 2.98
N LYS A 429 7.43 -10.51 3.84
CA LYS A 429 7.92 -11.22 5.03
C LYS A 429 6.80 -11.43 6.03
N THR A 430 6.03 -10.39 6.29
CA THR A 430 4.84 -10.43 7.15
C THR A 430 3.83 -11.45 6.62
N ALA A 431 3.51 -11.39 5.32
CA ALA A 431 2.62 -12.36 4.69
C ALA A 431 3.17 -13.79 4.74
N LEU A 432 4.49 -13.99 4.62
CA LEU A 432 5.12 -15.31 4.68
C LEU A 432 4.95 -15.95 6.06
N GLN A 433 5.11 -15.17 7.14
CA GLN A 433 4.90 -15.65 8.51
C GLN A 433 3.44 -16.09 8.74
N LEU A 434 2.48 -15.33 8.21
CA LEU A 434 1.06 -15.67 8.26
C LEU A 434 0.79 -16.96 7.47
N MET A 435 1.38 -17.10 6.28
CA MET A 435 1.21 -18.30 5.45
C MET A 435 1.94 -19.53 6.00
N ASP A 436 3.03 -19.36 6.75
CA ASP A 436 3.67 -20.44 7.52
C ASP A 436 2.71 -21.01 8.58
N ARG A 437 1.99 -20.15 9.30
CA ARG A 437 0.93 -20.54 10.25
C ARG A 437 -0.21 -21.26 9.51
N TYR A 438 -0.70 -20.66 8.42
CA TYR A 438 -1.79 -21.22 7.61
C TYR A 438 -1.49 -22.64 7.10
N VAL A 439 -0.32 -22.86 6.50
CA VAL A 439 0.07 -24.18 5.95
C VAL A 439 0.25 -25.23 7.06
N ARG A 440 0.63 -24.84 8.29
CA ARG A 440 0.67 -25.78 9.42
C ARG A 440 -0.73 -26.26 9.82
N LEU A 441 -1.73 -25.38 9.76
CA LEU A 441 -3.11 -25.70 10.11
C LEU A 441 -3.80 -26.50 9.01
N LEU A 442 -3.52 -26.15 7.74
CA LEU A 442 -4.13 -26.75 6.56
C LEU A 442 -3.06 -27.31 5.59
N PRO A 443 -2.28 -28.33 5.99
CA PRO A 443 -1.17 -28.85 5.17
C PRO A 443 -1.63 -29.49 3.87
N GLY A 444 -2.92 -29.85 3.77
CA GLY A 444 -3.53 -30.41 2.58
C GLY A 444 -4.03 -29.38 1.57
N ASP A 445 -4.12 -28.09 1.94
CA ASP A 445 -4.65 -27.05 1.05
C ASP A 445 -3.56 -26.56 0.07
N PRO A 446 -3.70 -26.81 -1.25
CA PRO A 446 -2.74 -26.37 -2.26
C PRO A 446 -2.60 -24.84 -2.33
N PHE A 447 -3.64 -24.07 -2.00
CA PHE A 447 -3.57 -22.61 -1.98
C PHE A 447 -2.46 -22.12 -1.05
N GLY A 448 -2.37 -22.70 0.16
CA GLY A 448 -1.38 -22.33 1.16
C GLY A 448 0.05 -22.52 0.63
N HIS A 449 0.28 -23.66 -0.02
CA HIS A 449 1.56 -23.99 -0.65
C HIS A 449 1.92 -23.06 -1.82
N PHE A 450 0.94 -22.75 -2.68
CA PHE A 450 1.17 -21.84 -3.80
C PHE A 450 1.45 -20.42 -3.35
N TYR A 451 0.70 -19.90 -2.38
CA TYR A 451 0.91 -18.54 -1.91
C TYR A 451 2.22 -18.42 -1.14
N ARG A 452 2.49 -19.35 -0.23
CA ARG A 452 3.77 -19.43 0.49
C ARG A 452 4.96 -19.58 -0.46
N GLY A 453 4.84 -20.43 -1.47
CA GLY A 453 5.85 -20.60 -2.52
C GLY A 453 6.12 -19.32 -3.31
N TYR A 454 5.07 -18.55 -3.62
CA TYR A 454 5.19 -17.22 -4.22
C TYR A 454 5.92 -16.22 -3.30
N LEU A 455 5.56 -16.17 -2.01
CA LEU A 455 6.19 -15.27 -1.05
C LEU A 455 7.68 -15.58 -0.87
N LEU A 456 8.04 -16.87 -0.77
CA LEU A 456 9.44 -17.32 -0.75
C LEU A 456 10.20 -16.95 -2.03
N LEU A 457 9.54 -16.99 -3.19
CA LEU A 457 10.13 -16.54 -4.44
C LEU A 457 10.43 -15.03 -4.40
N MET A 458 9.53 -14.22 -3.83
CA MET A 458 9.73 -12.77 -3.69
C MET A 458 10.83 -12.42 -2.69
N GLU A 459 10.94 -13.19 -1.60
CA GLU A 459 12.03 -13.11 -0.62
C GLU A 459 13.34 -13.77 -1.09
N LYS A 460 13.39 -14.22 -2.35
CA LYS A 460 14.57 -14.85 -2.98
C LYS A 460 15.04 -16.14 -2.29
N GLU A 461 14.18 -16.79 -1.53
CA GLU A 461 14.41 -18.10 -0.92
C GLU A 461 14.08 -19.23 -1.89
N TRP A 462 14.72 -19.22 -3.07
CA TRP A 462 14.31 -20.01 -4.24
C TRP A 462 14.24 -21.52 -3.98
N GLY A 463 15.18 -22.08 -3.21
CA GLY A 463 15.17 -23.51 -2.85
C GLY A 463 13.95 -23.89 -2.01
N LYS A 464 13.58 -23.06 -1.02
CA LYS A 464 12.36 -23.28 -0.23
C LYS A 464 11.10 -23.07 -1.07
N ALA A 465 11.10 -22.08 -1.96
CA ALA A 465 10.01 -21.83 -2.89
C ALA A 465 9.74 -23.08 -3.76
N ILE A 466 10.77 -23.65 -4.39
CA ILE A 466 10.67 -24.87 -5.20
C ILE A 466 10.08 -26.03 -4.40
N LYS A 467 10.58 -26.28 -3.19
CA LYS A 467 10.08 -27.35 -2.32
C LYS A 467 8.57 -27.18 -2.04
N THR A 468 8.18 -25.99 -1.61
CA THR A 468 6.80 -25.68 -1.22
C THR A 468 5.85 -25.74 -2.41
N LEU A 469 6.25 -25.21 -3.57
CA LEU A 469 5.43 -25.26 -4.78
C LEU A 469 5.19 -26.70 -5.24
N LYS A 470 6.19 -27.58 -5.12
CA LYS A 470 6.02 -29.00 -5.39
C LYS A 470 5.03 -29.67 -4.45
N GLU A 471 5.02 -29.33 -3.16
CA GLU A 471 4.05 -29.86 -2.20
C GLU A 471 2.61 -29.52 -2.62
N GLY A 472 2.35 -28.29 -3.08
CA GLY A 472 1.06 -27.90 -3.67
C GLY A 472 0.74 -28.66 -4.96
N LEU A 473 1.72 -28.83 -5.86
CA LEU A 473 1.53 -29.56 -7.13
C LEU A 473 1.33 -31.07 -6.96
N VAL A 474 1.70 -31.67 -5.82
CA VAL A 474 1.31 -33.06 -5.52
C VAL A 474 -0.21 -33.18 -5.37
N ARG A 475 -0.89 -32.12 -4.91
CA ARG A 475 -2.36 -32.08 -4.75
C ARG A 475 -3.06 -31.61 -6.02
N GLU A 476 -2.49 -30.63 -6.70
CA GLU A 476 -3.01 -30.13 -7.98
C GLU A 476 -1.94 -30.14 -9.08
N PRO A 477 -1.65 -31.30 -9.70
CA PRO A 477 -0.54 -31.44 -10.66
C PRO A 477 -0.66 -30.55 -11.90
N ALA A 478 -1.88 -30.20 -12.30
CA ALA A 478 -2.17 -29.37 -13.45
C ALA A 478 -2.36 -27.88 -13.12
N ASN A 479 -2.11 -27.45 -11.88
CA ASN A 479 -2.32 -26.06 -11.49
C ASN A 479 -1.34 -25.12 -12.23
N ILE A 480 -1.88 -24.31 -13.15
CA ILE A 480 -1.08 -23.42 -14.01
C ILE A 480 -0.31 -22.39 -13.19
N TYR A 481 -0.91 -21.84 -12.13
CA TYR A 481 -0.23 -20.88 -11.26
C TYR A 481 0.99 -21.52 -10.60
N GLY A 482 0.80 -22.67 -9.95
CA GLY A 482 1.87 -23.42 -9.27
C GLY A 482 3.01 -23.79 -10.23
N LEU A 483 2.69 -24.29 -11.42
CA LEU A 483 3.67 -24.63 -12.46
C LEU A 483 4.44 -23.39 -12.94
N CYS A 484 3.75 -22.28 -13.21
CA CYS A 484 4.41 -21.03 -13.61
C CYS A 484 5.36 -20.49 -12.53
N LYS A 485 4.95 -20.52 -11.25
CA LYS A 485 5.82 -20.12 -10.14
C LYS A 485 7.00 -21.07 -9.97
N LEU A 486 6.80 -22.37 -10.15
CA LEU A 486 7.86 -23.37 -10.04
C LEU A 486 8.93 -23.16 -11.12
N ALA A 487 8.51 -22.94 -12.37
CA ALA A 487 9.43 -22.63 -13.46
C ALA A 487 10.22 -21.34 -13.20
N ARG A 488 9.56 -20.28 -12.70
CA ARG A 488 10.23 -19.04 -12.28
C ARG A 488 11.23 -19.27 -11.15
N ALA A 489 10.88 -20.08 -10.15
CA ALA A 489 11.76 -20.37 -9.03
C ALA A 489 13.00 -21.17 -9.45
N TYR A 490 12.85 -22.13 -10.36
CA TYR A 490 13.97 -22.81 -10.99
C TYR A 490 14.88 -21.86 -11.75
N HIS A 491 14.30 -21.07 -12.67
CA HIS A 491 15.05 -20.11 -13.46
C HIS A 491 15.82 -19.11 -12.59
N ALA A 492 15.20 -18.59 -11.52
CA ALA A 492 15.83 -17.66 -10.59
C ALA A 492 16.98 -18.29 -9.78
N ARG A 493 16.87 -19.59 -9.43
CA ARG A 493 17.91 -20.30 -8.67
C ARG A 493 19.14 -20.65 -9.52
N GLY A 494 18.93 -21.03 -10.78
CA GLY A 494 20.00 -21.15 -11.77
C GLY A 494 21.01 -22.28 -11.56
N GLU A 495 20.65 -23.36 -10.83
CA GLU A 495 21.52 -24.55 -10.73
C GLU A 495 21.57 -25.33 -12.07
N ARG A 496 22.54 -26.27 -12.20
CA ARG A 496 22.87 -26.98 -13.46
C ARG A 496 21.68 -27.56 -14.24
N ASP A 497 20.66 -28.08 -13.54
CA ASP A 497 19.47 -28.68 -14.17
C ASP A 497 18.25 -27.76 -14.19
N ASP A 498 18.31 -26.61 -13.52
CA ASP A 498 17.12 -25.79 -13.29
C ASP A 498 16.61 -25.12 -14.56
N GLN A 499 17.51 -24.72 -15.46
CA GLN A 499 17.12 -24.15 -16.76
C GLN A 499 16.36 -25.18 -17.61
N ASN A 500 16.81 -26.43 -17.62
CA ASN A 500 16.10 -27.52 -18.31
C ASN A 500 14.72 -27.76 -17.68
N ARG A 501 14.64 -27.83 -16.34
CA ARG A 501 13.37 -28.01 -15.63
C ARG A 501 12.38 -26.89 -15.90
N ALA A 502 12.85 -25.63 -15.91
CA ALA A 502 12.01 -24.48 -16.21
C ALA A 502 11.51 -24.53 -17.67
N ALA A 503 12.39 -24.88 -18.62
CA ALA A 503 12.04 -25.04 -20.03
C ALA A 503 11.03 -26.19 -20.26
N ASP A 504 11.20 -27.33 -19.59
CA ASP A 504 10.29 -28.48 -19.69
C ASP A 504 8.88 -28.12 -19.19
N ILE A 505 8.78 -27.42 -18.05
CA ILE A 505 7.50 -26.93 -17.53
C ILE A 505 6.84 -25.97 -18.54
N LEU A 506 7.62 -25.01 -19.08
CA LEU A 506 7.10 -24.06 -20.06
C LEU A 506 6.63 -24.76 -21.35
N ALA A 507 7.37 -25.75 -21.85
CA ALA A 507 7.00 -26.51 -23.05
C ALA A 507 5.66 -27.25 -22.84
N ASN A 508 5.51 -27.91 -21.68
CA ASN A 508 4.26 -28.59 -21.33
C ASN A 508 3.08 -27.61 -21.22
N LEU A 509 3.27 -26.48 -20.51
CA LEU A 509 2.25 -25.45 -20.37
C LEU A 509 1.86 -24.81 -21.71
N THR A 510 2.83 -24.60 -22.60
CA THR A 510 2.58 -24.04 -23.95
C THR A 510 1.76 -25.01 -24.81
N LYS A 511 1.93 -26.32 -24.59
CA LYS A 511 1.13 -27.34 -25.28
C LYS A 511 -0.29 -27.46 -24.70
N SER A 512 -0.44 -27.42 -23.37
CA SER A 512 -1.73 -27.66 -22.71
C SER A 512 -2.61 -26.42 -22.59
N ALA A 513 -2.00 -25.24 -22.47
CA ALA A 513 -2.70 -23.98 -22.22
C ALA A 513 -2.00 -22.78 -22.91
N PRO A 514 -1.80 -22.83 -24.24
CA PRO A 514 -1.04 -21.81 -24.99
C PRO A 514 -1.62 -20.40 -24.82
N ASP A 515 -2.94 -20.29 -24.67
CA ASP A 515 -3.63 -19.01 -24.57
C ASP A 515 -3.73 -18.45 -23.16
N HIS A 516 -3.37 -19.22 -22.15
CA HIS A 516 -3.45 -18.78 -20.77
C HIS A 516 -2.48 -17.62 -20.52
N PRO A 517 -2.92 -16.48 -19.98
CA PRO A 517 -2.07 -15.29 -19.84
C PRO A 517 -0.78 -15.54 -19.06
N ARG A 518 -0.85 -16.30 -17.96
CA ARG A 518 0.33 -16.67 -17.15
C ARG A 518 1.38 -17.45 -17.94
N VAL A 519 0.96 -18.27 -18.91
CA VAL A 519 1.87 -19.03 -19.77
C VAL A 519 2.58 -18.07 -20.72
N LYS A 520 1.83 -17.16 -21.38
CA LYS A 520 2.41 -16.10 -22.23
C LYS A 520 3.40 -15.21 -21.47
N TRP A 521 3.11 -14.92 -20.20
CA TRP A 521 4.01 -14.15 -19.34
C TRP A 521 5.26 -14.91 -18.96
N LEU A 522 5.12 -16.20 -18.63
CA LEU A 522 6.24 -17.08 -18.33
C LEU A 522 7.17 -17.20 -19.53
N THR A 523 6.64 -17.37 -20.75
CA THR A 523 7.44 -17.41 -21.99
C THR A 523 8.35 -16.20 -22.10
N ARG A 524 7.81 -14.99 -21.90
CA ARG A 524 8.59 -13.74 -21.94
C ARG A 524 9.57 -13.57 -20.78
N THR A 525 9.37 -14.28 -19.68
CA THR A 525 10.23 -14.20 -18.49
C THR A 525 11.42 -15.15 -18.59
N LEU A 526 11.27 -16.27 -19.31
CA LEU A 526 12.30 -17.30 -19.45
C LEU A 526 13.14 -17.17 -20.74
N GLN A 527 12.68 -16.35 -21.70
CA GLN A 527 13.44 -15.90 -22.86
C GLN A 527 14.27 -14.67 -22.50
#